data_AF-A0A3R9WD79-F1
#
_entry.id   AF-A0A3R9WD79-F1
#
_cell.length_a   1.000
_cell.length_b   1.000
_cell.length_c   1.000
_cell.angle_alpha   90.00
_cell.angle_beta   90.00
_cell.angle_gamma   90.00
#
_symmetry.space_group_name_H-M   'P 1'
#
loop_
_entity.id
_entity.type
_entity.pdbx_description
1 polymer ?
#
loop_
_entity_poly.entity_id
_entity_poly.type
_entity_poly.pdbx_seq_one_letter_code
_entity_poly.pdbx_strand_id
1 'polypeptide(L)'
;MITWPAVLILAYLLILVTGLVLSFTTRQQPRRRNIRIGTGVVSIPIWLILAFGVFMWFTFGKEPPTLGELQREFASKRGDLETILRMSDEDAKFSRIAPDFLDRTPDGPNDFERYMKNDPKAGLPESRWGAYRRIYSRNGIKLGIQRNASRDAFIMVDSVGLLNRGHASGYVYCASTAPPNANRYYPCMLNKEKDERRYDPDTREEGYSFQKLDGRWYAYDEGPS
;
A
#
# COMPACT_ATOMS: atom_id res chain seq x y z
N MET A 1 13.23 11.77 -1.97
CA MET A 1 12.47 11.34 -0.78
C MET A 1 12.82 12.26 0.37
N ILE A 2 11.91 13.13 0.80
CA ILE A 2 12.11 13.92 2.02
C ILE A 2 11.94 12.94 3.19
N THR A 3 13.01 12.70 3.93
CA THR A 3 12.99 11.79 5.09
C THR A 3 12.30 12.48 6.27
N TRP A 4 11.55 11.73 7.08
CA TRP A 4 10.87 12.20 8.30
C TRP A 4 11.67 13.19 9.19
N PRO A 5 13.00 13.02 9.38
CA PRO A 5 13.81 13.98 10.13
C PRO A 5 13.80 15.39 9.52
N ALA A 6 13.79 15.51 8.20
CA ALA A 6 13.81 16.80 7.50
C ALA A 6 12.50 17.57 7.70
N VAL A 7 11.35 16.86 7.76
CA VAL A 7 10.04 17.47 8.02
C VAL A 7 9.96 17.99 9.46
N LEU A 8 10.44 17.22 10.43
CA LEU A 8 10.49 17.64 11.84
C LEU A 8 11.41 18.84 12.05
N ILE A 9 12.57 18.87 11.38
CA ILE A 9 13.50 20.00 11.42
C ILE A 9 12.84 21.26 10.84
N LEU A 10 12.15 21.16 9.70
CA LEU A 10 11.45 22.28 9.08
C LEU A 10 10.31 22.82 9.96
N ALA A 11 9.50 21.94 10.54
CA ALA A 11 8.43 22.31 11.47
C ALA A 11 9.00 23.01 12.71
N TYR A 12 10.09 22.50 13.27
CA TYR A 12 10.76 23.08 14.43
C TYR A 12 11.36 24.46 14.12
N LEU A 13 12.00 24.63 12.97
CA LEU A 13 12.53 25.92 12.52
C LEU A 13 11.43 26.95 12.31
N LEU A 14 10.27 26.56 11.75
CA LEU A 14 9.12 27.43 11.61
C LEU A 14 8.59 27.90 12.96
N ILE A 15 8.44 26.99 13.93
CA ILE A 15 8.02 27.35 15.30
C ILE A 15 9.03 28.31 15.94
N LEU A 16 10.33 28.03 15.80
CA LEU A 16 11.40 28.89 16.35
C LEU A 16 11.38 30.29 15.74
N VAL A 17 11.35 30.41 14.41
CA VAL A 17 11.30 31.70 13.71
C VAL A 17 10.05 32.47 14.10
N THR A 18 8.90 31.81 14.19
CA THR A 18 7.64 32.45 14.59
C THR A 18 7.70 32.93 16.03
N GLY A 19 8.24 32.13 16.95
CA GLY A 19 8.51 32.53 18.33
C GLY A 19 9.46 33.71 18.44
N LEU A 20 10.49 33.76 17.59
CA LEU A 20 11.49 34.83 17.52
C LEU A 20 10.88 36.14 17.01
N VAL A 21 10.07 36.08 15.94
CA VAL A 21 9.33 37.23 15.40
C VAL A 21 8.32 37.75 16.43
N LEU A 22 7.58 36.86 17.11
CA LEU A 22 6.69 37.24 18.20
C LEU A 22 7.46 37.86 19.38
N SER A 23 8.64 37.35 19.73
CA SER A 23 9.49 37.92 20.79
C SER A 23 10.03 39.32 20.44
N PHE A 24 10.46 39.53 19.20
CA PHE A 24 10.98 40.82 18.74
C PHE A 24 9.89 41.88 18.63
N THR A 25 8.75 41.53 18.05
CA THR A 25 7.60 42.44 17.92
C THR A 25 6.96 42.78 19.27
N THR A 26 7.06 41.88 20.27
CA THR A 26 6.49 42.12 21.59
C THR A 26 7.36 42.99 22.50
N ARG A 27 8.69 43.05 22.32
CA ARG A 27 9.58 43.88 23.15
C ARG A 27 9.30 45.39 23.07
N GLN A 28 8.66 45.88 22.00
CA GLN A 28 8.51 47.32 21.77
C GLN A 28 7.24 47.98 22.37
N GLN A 29 6.29 47.25 22.98
CA GLN A 29 5.07 47.87 23.53
C GLN A 29 4.67 47.35 24.92
N PRO A 30 4.83 48.15 26.01
CA PRO A 30 4.54 47.73 27.39
C PRO A 30 3.05 47.71 27.77
N ARG A 31 2.14 48.26 26.96
CA ARG A 31 0.75 48.53 27.36
C ARG A 31 -0.31 47.52 26.90
N ARG A 32 0.08 46.37 26.31
CA ARG A 32 -0.84 45.44 25.62
C ARG A 32 -0.70 43.97 26.04
N ARG A 33 -0.64 43.70 27.36
CA ARG A 33 -0.57 42.35 27.93
C ARG A 33 -1.72 41.43 27.47
N ASN A 34 -2.93 41.97 27.33
CA ASN A 34 -4.11 41.20 26.90
C ASN A 34 -4.06 40.80 25.41
N ILE A 35 -3.39 41.59 24.56
CA ILE A 35 -3.22 41.28 23.14
C ILE A 35 -2.19 40.16 22.94
N ARG A 36 -1.21 40.02 23.85
CA ARG A 36 -0.22 38.93 23.83
C ARG A 36 -0.85 37.57 24.16
N ILE A 37 -1.76 37.54 25.15
CA ILE A 37 -2.48 36.30 25.50
C ILE A 37 -3.43 35.93 24.36
N GLY A 38 -4.14 36.91 23.78
CA GLY A 38 -5.04 36.66 22.65
C GLY A 38 -4.33 36.10 21.41
N THR A 39 -3.17 36.66 21.03
CA THR A 39 -2.42 36.19 19.85
C THR A 39 -1.77 34.80 20.05
N GLY A 40 -1.27 34.51 21.24
CA GLY A 40 -0.78 33.17 21.58
C GLY A 40 -1.88 32.11 21.55
N VAL A 41 -3.04 32.40 22.13
CA VAL A 41 -4.18 31.47 22.17
C VAL A 41 -4.77 31.24 20.78
N VAL A 42 -4.82 32.26 19.92
CA VAL A 42 -5.38 32.13 18.55
C VAL A 42 -4.42 31.47 17.57
N SER A 43 -3.10 31.59 17.75
CA SER A 43 -2.12 30.98 16.84
C SER A 43 -1.95 29.47 17.05
N ILE A 44 -2.14 28.95 18.27
CA ILE A 44 -2.06 27.51 18.58
C ILE A 44 -3.00 26.65 17.71
N PRO A 45 -4.33 26.92 17.61
CA PRO A 45 -5.21 26.10 16.80
C PRO A 45 -4.87 26.17 15.30
N ILE A 46 -4.38 27.32 14.81
CA ILE A 46 -3.94 27.46 13.41
C ILE A 46 -2.76 26.52 13.13
N TRP A 47 -1.76 26.47 14.02
CA TRP A 47 -0.62 25.56 13.88
C TRP A 47 -1.02 24.09 13.99
N LEU A 48 -1.96 23.75 14.87
CA LEU A 48 -2.47 22.39 14.97
C LEU A 48 -3.19 21.95 13.69
N ILE A 49 -4.00 22.83 13.08
CA ILE A 49 -4.68 22.56 11.81
C ILE A 49 -3.66 22.39 10.68
N LEU A 50 -2.63 23.26 10.60
CA LEU A 50 -1.58 23.14 9.59
C LEU A 50 -0.75 21.87 9.76
N ALA A 51 -0.34 21.55 10.99
CA ALA A 51 0.40 20.33 11.29
C ALA A 51 -0.43 19.07 10.96
N PHE A 52 -1.72 19.09 11.28
CA PHE A 52 -2.64 18.02 10.91
C PHE A 52 -2.82 17.91 9.40
N GLY A 53 -2.97 19.04 8.69
CA GLY A 53 -3.08 19.04 7.22
C GLY A 53 -1.83 18.48 6.53
N VAL A 54 -0.64 18.86 7.00
CA VAL A 54 0.64 18.31 6.51
C VAL A 54 0.74 16.82 6.83
N PHE A 55 0.39 16.42 8.06
CA PHE A 55 0.36 15.02 8.45
C PHE A 55 -0.56 14.21 7.52
N MET A 56 -1.79 14.67 7.32
CA MET A 56 -2.77 14.04 6.43
C MET A 56 -2.25 13.95 4.99
N TRP A 57 -1.63 15.01 4.46
CA TRP A 57 -1.04 14.98 3.12
C TRP A 57 0.06 13.93 2.99
N PHE A 58 0.93 13.79 4.00
CA PHE A 58 2.00 12.80 3.95
C PHE A 58 1.53 11.36 4.18
N THR A 59 0.51 11.17 5.03
CA THR A 59 -0.02 9.83 5.32
C THR A 59 -0.96 9.33 4.23
N PHE A 60 -1.73 10.22 3.59
CA PHE A 60 -2.76 9.85 2.62
C PHE A 60 -2.45 10.25 1.17
N GLY A 61 -1.47 11.13 0.93
CA GLY A 61 -1.15 11.64 -0.40
C GLY A 61 -0.14 10.81 -1.19
N LYS A 62 0.24 9.61 -0.72
CA LYS A 62 1.07 8.70 -1.52
C LYS A 62 0.17 7.72 -2.26
N GLU A 63 -0.09 8.01 -3.52
CA GLU A 63 -0.81 7.09 -4.40
C GLU A 63 0.03 5.82 -4.62
N PRO A 64 -0.63 4.66 -4.79
CA PRO A 64 0.00 3.42 -5.27
C PRO A 64 0.70 3.65 -6.63
N PRO A 65 1.68 2.81 -6.98
CA PRO A 65 2.35 2.93 -8.27
C PRO A 65 1.35 2.72 -9.41
N THR A 66 1.46 3.55 -10.43
CA THR A 66 0.65 3.46 -11.65
C THR A 66 1.04 2.24 -12.49
N LEU A 67 0.14 1.80 -13.39
CA LEU A 67 0.44 0.71 -14.35
C LEU A 67 1.74 0.95 -15.13
N GLY A 68 2.01 2.19 -15.55
CA GLY A 68 3.23 2.55 -16.28
C GLY A 68 4.50 2.51 -15.41
N GLU A 69 4.40 2.80 -14.12
CA GLU A 69 5.52 2.62 -13.18
C GLU A 69 5.80 1.14 -12.95
N LEU A 70 4.76 0.34 -12.70
CA LEU A 70 4.87 -1.10 -12.55
C LEU A 70 5.49 -1.75 -13.80
N GLN A 71 5.07 -1.33 -14.99
CA GLN A 71 5.64 -1.82 -16.24
C GLN A 71 7.14 -1.49 -16.36
N ARG A 72 7.53 -0.24 -16.08
CA ARG A 72 8.93 0.20 -16.17
C ARG A 72 9.83 -0.56 -15.20
N GLU A 73 9.34 -0.85 -13.99
CA GLU A 73 10.12 -1.52 -12.95
C GLU A 73 10.14 -3.04 -13.09
N PHE A 74 9.17 -3.62 -13.81
CA PHE A 74 8.95 -5.07 -13.88
C PHE A 74 10.22 -5.88 -14.21
N ALA A 75 10.97 -5.48 -15.24
CA ALA A 75 12.17 -6.20 -15.66
C ALA A 75 13.21 -6.32 -14.54
N SER A 76 13.35 -5.27 -13.71
CA SER A 76 14.28 -5.27 -12.57
C SER A 76 13.78 -6.10 -11.39
N LYS A 77 12.46 -6.23 -11.22
CA LYS A 77 11.83 -6.95 -10.09
C LYS A 77 11.48 -8.39 -10.40
N ARG A 78 11.46 -8.80 -11.68
CA ARG A 78 10.97 -10.09 -12.14
C ARG A 78 11.53 -11.29 -11.39
N GLY A 79 12.85 -11.36 -11.21
CA GLY A 79 13.48 -12.51 -10.54
C GLY A 79 13.02 -12.67 -9.08
N ASP A 80 12.78 -11.56 -8.39
CA ASP A 80 12.23 -11.56 -7.04
C ASP A 80 10.74 -11.93 -7.03
N LEU A 81 9.96 -11.43 -7.99
CA LEU A 81 8.54 -11.79 -8.16
C LEU A 81 8.38 -13.29 -8.46
N GLU A 82 9.23 -13.85 -9.31
CA GLU A 82 9.27 -15.29 -9.61
C GLU A 82 9.71 -16.12 -8.39
N THR A 83 10.63 -15.58 -7.58
CA THR A 83 11.01 -16.20 -6.31
C THR A 83 9.83 -16.24 -5.33
N ILE A 84 9.04 -15.16 -5.23
CA ILE A 84 7.82 -15.12 -4.41
C ILE A 84 6.83 -16.20 -4.89
N LEU A 85 6.62 -16.33 -6.21
CA LEU A 85 5.73 -17.34 -6.77
C LEU A 85 6.18 -18.75 -6.43
N ARG A 86 7.46 -19.08 -6.70
CA ARG A 86 8.02 -20.40 -6.39
C ARG A 86 7.88 -20.73 -4.91
N MET A 87 8.19 -19.77 -4.05
CA MET A 87 8.02 -19.96 -2.61
C MET A 87 6.54 -20.22 -2.26
N SER A 88 5.63 -19.49 -2.90
CA SER A 88 4.20 -19.65 -2.63
C SER A 88 3.61 -20.93 -3.21
N ASP A 89 4.24 -21.53 -4.23
CA ASP A 89 3.91 -22.88 -4.69
C ASP A 89 4.29 -23.92 -3.62
N GLU A 90 5.44 -23.77 -2.97
CA GLU A 90 5.88 -24.63 -1.87
C GLU A 90 4.99 -24.45 -0.62
N ASP A 91 4.46 -23.24 -0.40
CA ASP A 91 3.62 -22.87 0.73
C ASP A 91 2.10 -22.83 0.38
N ALA A 92 1.64 -23.72 -0.50
CA ALA A 92 0.27 -23.71 -1.05
C ALA A 92 -0.88 -23.84 -0.04
N LYS A 93 -0.58 -24.14 1.23
CA LYS A 93 -1.55 -24.12 2.34
C LYS A 93 -1.95 -22.69 2.74
N PHE A 94 -1.26 -21.67 2.26
CA PHE A 94 -1.56 -20.27 2.54
C PHE A 94 -2.11 -19.59 1.30
N SER A 95 -3.35 -19.12 1.39
CA SER A 95 -4.01 -18.35 0.34
C SER A 95 -3.51 -16.92 0.31
N ARG A 96 -3.01 -16.38 1.44
CA ARG A 96 -2.38 -15.06 1.52
C ARG A 96 -1.17 -15.08 2.45
N ILE A 97 -0.08 -14.47 2.00
CA ILE A 97 1.14 -14.27 2.77
C ILE A 97 1.49 -12.79 2.71
N ALA A 98 1.13 -12.04 3.75
CA ALA A 98 1.44 -10.62 3.91
C ALA A 98 2.63 -10.41 4.86
N PRO A 99 3.22 -9.21 4.95
CA PRO A 99 4.31 -8.95 5.89
C PRO A 99 3.94 -9.10 7.37
N ASP A 100 2.66 -8.92 7.68
CA ASP A 100 2.11 -8.75 9.02
C ASP A 100 1.04 -9.78 9.40
N PHE A 101 0.45 -10.48 8.42
CA PHE A 101 -0.44 -11.61 8.65
C PHE A 101 -0.36 -12.67 7.54
N LEU A 102 -0.93 -13.84 7.82
CA LEU A 102 -1.13 -14.94 6.87
C LEU A 102 -2.60 -15.34 6.88
N ASP A 103 -3.14 -15.68 5.71
CA ASP A 103 -4.43 -16.39 5.61
C ASP A 103 -4.16 -17.81 5.14
N ARG A 104 -4.62 -18.78 5.93
CA ARG A 104 -4.56 -20.19 5.55
C ARG A 104 -5.69 -20.49 4.57
N THR A 105 -5.43 -21.35 3.61
CA THR A 105 -6.46 -21.91 2.74
C THR A 105 -7.45 -22.70 3.61
N PRO A 106 -8.77 -22.40 3.54
CA PRO A 106 -9.77 -23.11 4.32
C PRO A 106 -9.74 -24.62 4.05
N ASP A 107 -9.78 -25.43 5.12
CA ASP A 107 -9.95 -26.89 5.01
C ASP A 107 -11.43 -27.25 4.76
N GLY A 108 -12.37 -26.37 5.11
CA GLY A 108 -13.80 -26.46 4.83
C GLY A 108 -14.47 -25.10 4.50
N PRO A 109 -15.73 -25.09 4.05
CA PRO A 109 -16.41 -23.88 3.58
C PRO A 109 -16.68 -22.82 4.68
N ASN A 110 -16.58 -23.20 5.96
CA ASN A 110 -16.79 -22.31 7.10
C ASN A 110 -15.49 -21.99 7.84
N ASP A 111 -14.34 -22.45 7.34
CA ASP A 111 -13.06 -22.22 8.00
C ASP A 111 -12.42 -20.94 7.47
N PHE A 112 -12.06 -20.04 8.37
CA PHE A 112 -11.23 -18.88 8.04
C PHE A 112 -10.20 -18.71 9.15
N GLU A 113 -8.95 -19.02 8.82
CA GLU A 113 -7.84 -18.90 9.77
C GLU A 113 -6.88 -17.81 9.29
N ARG A 114 -6.91 -16.68 10.01
CA ARG A 114 -5.94 -15.60 9.87
C ARG A 114 -5.00 -15.62 11.06
N TYR A 115 -3.71 -15.62 10.79
CA TYR A 115 -2.67 -15.60 11.81
C TYR A 115 -1.87 -14.31 11.72
N MET A 116 -1.74 -13.62 12.84
CA MET A 116 -0.93 -12.41 12.93
C MET A 116 0.56 -12.75 13.03
N LYS A 117 1.40 -11.76 12.76
CA LYS A 117 2.84 -11.87 12.94
C LYS A 117 3.20 -12.44 14.32
N ASN A 118 4.10 -13.44 14.31
CA ASN A 118 4.57 -14.18 15.47
C ASN A 118 3.53 -15.10 16.16
N ASP A 119 2.38 -15.35 15.54
CA ASP A 119 1.47 -16.36 16.08
C ASP A 119 2.11 -17.76 15.98
N PRO A 120 2.31 -18.48 17.10
CA PRO A 120 2.92 -19.80 17.09
C PRO A 120 2.10 -20.85 16.32
N LYS A 121 0.81 -20.59 16.07
CA LYS A 121 -0.10 -21.48 15.32
C LYS A 121 -0.11 -21.21 13.83
N ALA A 122 0.60 -20.18 13.36
CA ALA A 122 0.63 -19.78 11.96
C ALA A 122 1.04 -20.90 10.99
N GLY A 123 1.80 -21.90 11.45
CA GLY A 123 2.19 -23.05 10.65
C GLY A 123 3.25 -22.77 9.57
N LEU A 124 3.59 -21.49 9.34
CA LEU A 124 4.70 -21.07 8.49
C LEU A 124 5.92 -20.74 9.38
N PRO A 125 7.08 -21.41 9.20
CA PRO A 125 8.27 -21.13 9.99
C PRO A 125 8.70 -19.66 9.90
N GLU A 126 9.13 -19.06 11.02
CA GLU A 126 9.53 -17.65 11.07
C GLU A 126 10.67 -17.31 10.10
N SER A 127 11.59 -18.26 9.85
CA SER A 127 12.65 -18.11 8.84
C SER A 127 12.08 -18.02 7.42
N ARG A 128 11.02 -18.78 7.11
CA ARG A 128 10.33 -18.78 5.83
C ARG A 128 9.52 -17.50 5.62
N TRP A 129 8.76 -17.07 6.64
CA TRP A 129 8.06 -15.79 6.60
C TRP A 129 9.03 -14.60 6.52
N GLY A 130 10.15 -14.69 7.24
CA GLY A 130 11.26 -13.74 7.14
C GLY A 130 11.84 -13.62 5.73
N ALA A 131 11.90 -14.70 4.96
CA ALA A 131 12.35 -14.66 3.57
C ALA A 131 11.40 -13.87 2.67
N TYR A 132 10.08 -14.08 2.79
CA TYR A 132 9.09 -13.26 2.10
C TYR A 132 9.25 -11.78 2.43
N ARG A 133 9.33 -11.43 3.72
CA ARG A 133 9.44 -10.03 4.18
C ARG A 133 10.68 -9.32 3.61
N ARG A 134 11.80 -10.03 3.48
CA ARG A 134 13.01 -9.46 2.85
C ARG A 134 12.77 -9.11 1.38
N ILE A 135 12.15 -10.02 0.62
CA ILE A 135 11.84 -9.78 -0.80
C ILE A 135 10.79 -8.67 -0.93
N TYR A 136 9.79 -8.65 -0.07
CA TYR A 136 8.76 -7.61 -0.06
C TYR A 136 9.35 -6.23 0.21
N SER A 137 10.16 -6.11 1.26
CA SER A 137 10.78 -4.84 1.64
C SER A 137 11.68 -4.27 0.55
N ARG A 138 12.46 -5.10 -0.16
CA ARG A 138 13.36 -4.60 -1.22
C ARG A 138 12.62 -4.20 -2.51
N ASN A 139 11.43 -4.74 -2.75
CA ASN A 139 10.62 -4.45 -3.94
C ASN A 139 9.50 -3.43 -3.70
N GLY A 140 9.33 -2.96 -2.46
CA GLY A 140 8.26 -2.06 -2.07
C GLY A 140 6.88 -2.73 -2.03
N ILE A 141 6.82 -4.06 -1.86
CA ILE A 141 5.57 -4.81 -1.78
C ILE A 141 5.06 -4.72 -0.33
N LYS A 142 3.94 -4.04 -0.11
CA LYS A 142 3.42 -3.78 1.24
C LYS A 142 2.34 -4.76 1.68
N LEU A 143 1.62 -5.36 0.74
CA LEU A 143 0.42 -6.16 1.04
C LEU A 143 0.63 -7.67 0.82
N GLY A 144 1.76 -8.03 0.20
CA GLY A 144 2.21 -9.40 0.02
C GLY A 144 1.63 -10.10 -1.21
N ILE A 145 1.56 -11.42 -1.15
CA ILE A 145 0.98 -12.26 -2.21
C ILE A 145 -0.35 -12.87 -1.75
N GLN A 146 -1.30 -12.96 -2.67
CA GLN A 146 -2.53 -13.72 -2.55
C GLN A 146 -2.69 -14.66 -3.73
N ARG A 147 -3.18 -15.89 -3.49
CA ARG A 147 -3.47 -16.87 -4.53
C ARG A 147 -4.92 -17.32 -4.47
N ASN A 148 -5.46 -17.64 -5.63
CA ASN A 148 -6.75 -18.31 -5.75
C ASN A 148 -6.57 -19.83 -5.92
N ALA A 149 -7.68 -20.56 -5.93
CA ALA A 149 -7.71 -21.99 -6.20
C ALA A 149 -7.15 -22.36 -7.59
N SER A 150 -7.16 -21.43 -8.54
CA SER A 150 -6.56 -21.58 -9.88
C SER A 150 -5.04 -21.44 -9.90
N ARG A 151 -4.42 -21.14 -8.75
CA ARG A 151 -3.00 -20.81 -8.57
C ARG A 151 -2.55 -19.53 -9.28
N ASP A 152 -3.48 -18.74 -9.80
CA ASP A 152 -3.18 -17.37 -10.21
C ASP A 152 -2.79 -16.59 -8.94
N ALA A 153 -1.92 -15.60 -9.10
CA ALA A 153 -1.35 -14.88 -7.97
C ALA A 153 -1.45 -13.37 -8.16
N PHE A 154 -1.92 -12.68 -7.12
CA PHE A 154 -1.81 -11.24 -6.96
C PHE A 154 -0.63 -10.93 -6.03
N ILE A 155 0.33 -10.16 -6.52
CA ILE A 155 1.39 -9.56 -5.72
C ILE A 155 1.03 -8.08 -5.55
N MET A 156 0.44 -7.76 -4.41
CA MET A 156 -0.15 -6.46 -4.10
C MET A 156 0.95 -5.52 -3.59
N VAL A 157 1.34 -4.54 -4.42
CA VAL A 157 2.49 -3.67 -4.14
C VAL A 157 2.11 -2.62 -3.13
N ASP A 158 1.02 -1.89 -3.37
CA ASP A 158 0.56 -0.84 -2.47
C ASP A 158 -0.96 -0.69 -2.53
N SER A 159 -1.53 -0.07 -1.52
CA SER A 159 -2.93 0.35 -1.55
C SER A 159 -3.12 1.61 -0.72
N VAL A 160 -4.09 2.42 -1.14
CA VAL A 160 -4.62 3.54 -0.36
C VAL A 160 -6.12 3.40 -0.24
N GLY A 161 -6.68 3.95 0.83
CA GLY A 161 -8.13 4.00 1.00
C GLY A 161 -8.55 3.89 2.44
N LEU A 162 -9.70 4.49 2.73
CA LEU A 162 -10.44 4.34 3.98
C LEU A 162 -11.82 3.80 3.62
N LEU A 163 -12.24 2.75 4.32
CA LEU A 163 -13.53 2.08 4.08
C LEU A 163 -13.61 1.51 2.65
N ASN A 164 -14.72 1.76 1.95
CA ASN A 164 -15.00 1.13 0.66
C ASN A 164 -14.23 1.75 -0.50
N ARG A 165 -13.63 2.94 -0.35
CA ARG A 165 -12.89 3.62 -1.45
C ARG A 165 -11.41 3.23 -1.46
N GLY A 166 -11.17 1.92 -1.53
CA GLY A 166 -9.84 1.33 -1.61
C GLY A 166 -9.34 1.30 -3.05
N HIS A 167 -8.08 1.61 -3.24
CA HIS A 167 -7.37 1.53 -4.51
C HIS A 167 -6.07 0.77 -4.27
N ALA A 168 -5.81 -0.26 -5.08
CA ALA A 168 -4.67 -1.15 -4.90
C ALA A 168 -4.02 -1.48 -6.25
N SER A 169 -2.69 -1.47 -6.30
CA SER A 169 -1.97 -1.80 -7.52
C SER A 169 -0.85 -2.80 -7.27
N GLY A 170 -0.46 -3.50 -8.34
CA GLY A 170 0.60 -4.48 -8.27
C GLY A 170 0.69 -5.38 -9.48
N TYR A 171 1.13 -6.62 -9.27
CA TYR A 171 1.35 -7.58 -10.33
C TYR A 171 0.38 -8.76 -10.24
N VAL A 172 -0.03 -9.29 -11.38
CA VAL A 172 -0.77 -10.54 -11.52
C VAL A 172 0.06 -11.52 -12.30
N TYR A 173 0.11 -12.75 -11.81
CA TYR A 173 0.64 -13.88 -12.54
C TYR A 173 -0.46 -14.89 -12.83
N CYS A 174 -0.59 -15.25 -14.11
CA CYS A 174 -1.53 -16.26 -14.55
C CYS A 174 -0.89 -17.65 -14.56
N ALA A 175 -1.45 -18.59 -13.81
CA ALA A 175 -0.97 -19.96 -13.78
C ALA A 175 -1.11 -20.63 -15.16
N SER A 176 -0.22 -21.57 -15.48
CA SER A 176 -0.22 -22.29 -16.77
C SER A 176 -1.28 -23.39 -16.77
N THR A 177 -1.53 -23.95 -15.60
CA THR A 177 -2.45 -25.06 -15.38
C THR A 177 -3.40 -24.66 -14.27
N ALA A 178 -4.61 -24.28 -14.65
CA ALA A 178 -5.72 -24.11 -13.72
C ALA A 178 -6.59 -25.38 -13.77
N PRO A 179 -7.17 -25.82 -12.63
CA PRO A 179 -8.22 -26.83 -12.66
C PRO A 179 -9.37 -26.38 -13.58
N PRO A 180 -10.06 -27.30 -14.30
CA PRO A 180 -11.06 -26.94 -15.31
C PRO A 180 -12.20 -26.02 -14.82
N ASN A 181 -12.53 -26.09 -13.54
CA ASN A 181 -13.64 -25.33 -12.91
C ASN A 181 -13.15 -24.30 -11.90
N ALA A 182 -11.85 -23.99 -11.87
CA ALA A 182 -11.33 -23.02 -10.92
C ALA A 182 -11.57 -21.60 -11.42
N ASN A 183 -12.11 -20.75 -10.55
CA ASN A 183 -12.31 -19.33 -10.82
C ASN A 183 -10.95 -18.67 -11.04
N ARG A 184 -10.71 -18.20 -12.26
CA ARG A 184 -9.47 -17.49 -12.62
C ARG A 184 -9.67 -15.99 -12.45
N TYR A 185 -8.57 -15.27 -12.22
CA TYR A 185 -8.64 -13.82 -12.25
C TYR A 185 -8.92 -13.33 -13.67
N TYR A 186 -9.65 -12.22 -13.78
CA TYR A 186 -10.09 -11.63 -15.05
C TYR A 186 -9.00 -11.55 -16.14
N PRO A 187 -7.79 -11.02 -15.88
CA PRO A 187 -6.74 -10.94 -16.92
C PRO A 187 -6.29 -12.32 -17.41
N CYS A 188 -6.39 -13.34 -16.55
CA CYS A 188 -6.01 -14.72 -16.85
C CYS A 188 -7.05 -15.49 -17.67
N MET A 189 -8.30 -15.00 -17.71
CA MET A 189 -9.36 -15.55 -18.56
C MET A 189 -9.31 -14.98 -19.98
N LEU A 190 -9.10 -13.67 -20.09
CA LEU A 190 -9.22 -12.97 -21.38
C LEU A 190 -8.02 -13.15 -22.31
N ASN A 191 -6.83 -13.45 -21.79
CA ASN A 191 -5.57 -13.52 -22.54
C ASN A 191 -5.36 -12.33 -23.52
N LYS A 192 -5.89 -11.15 -23.18
CA LYS A 192 -5.73 -9.92 -23.96
C LYS A 192 -4.41 -9.22 -23.59
N GLU A 193 -3.89 -8.39 -24.49
CA GLU A 193 -2.65 -7.63 -24.26
C GLU A 193 -2.86 -6.41 -23.35
N LYS A 194 -4.05 -5.83 -23.39
CA LYS A 194 -4.42 -4.68 -22.57
C LYS A 194 -5.93 -4.68 -22.39
N ASP A 195 -6.39 -4.30 -21.21
CA ASP A 195 -7.74 -3.79 -21.05
C ASP A 195 -7.64 -2.31 -20.68
N GLU A 196 -8.07 -1.45 -21.60
CA GLU A 196 -8.07 0.01 -21.41
C GLU A 196 -9.28 0.50 -20.64
N ARG A 197 -10.18 -0.40 -20.24
CA ARG A 197 -11.31 -0.05 -19.41
C ARG A 197 -10.81 0.40 -18.04
N ARG A 198 -10.68 1.72 -17.92
CA ARG A 198 -10.53 2.41 -16.65
C ARG A 198 -11.79 2.13 -15.84
N TYR A 199 -11.61 1.94 -14.55
CA TYR A 199 -12.71 1.97 -13.60
C TYR A 199 -13.61 3.17 -13.91
N ASP A 200 -14.86 2.89 -14.24
CA ASP A 200 -15.88 3.90 -14.48
C ASP A 200 -16.64 4.12 -13.15
N PRO A 201 -16.47 5.31 -12.53
CA PRO A 201 -17.09 5.58 -11.23
C PRO A 201 -18.62 5.67 -11.31
N ASP A 202 -19.21 5.92 -12.48
CA ASP A 202 -20.64 6.09 -12.67
C ASP A 202 -21.35 4.75 -12.84
N THR A 203 -20.73 3.82 -13.56
CA THR A 203 -21.28 2.46 -13.76
C THR A 203 -20.85 1.49 -12.67
N ARG A 204 -19.74 1.76 -11.97
CA ARG A 204 -19.02 0.81 -11.08
C ARG A 204 -18.72 -0.52 -11.77
N GLU A 205 -18.78 -0.55 -13.10
CA GLU A 205 -18.43 -1.73 -13.87
C GLU A 205 -16.90 -1.82 -13.89
N GLU A 206 -16.41 -3.05 -13.67
CA GLU A 206 -15.01 -3.43 -13.83
C GLU A 206 -14.04 -2.75 -12.84
N GLY A 207 -13.95 -3.32 -11.63
CA GLY A 207 -13.09 -2.84 -10.55
C GLY A 207 -11.58 -2.88 -10.81
N TYR A 208 -11.12 -3.36 -11.98
CA TYR A 208 -9.69 -3.52 -12.27
C TYR A 208 -9.32 -3.13 -13.70
N SER A 209 -8.22 -2.39 -13.84
CA SER A 209 -7.50 -2.18 -15.10
C SER A 209 -6.25 -3.05 -15.15
N PHE A 210 -5.87 -3.55 -16.34
CA PHE A 210 -4.72 -4.44 -16.50
C PHE A 210 -3.86 -4.08 -17.70
N GLN A 211 -2.56 -4.31 -17.56
CA GLN A 211 -1.57 -4.14 -18.63
C GLN A 211 -0.66 -5.36 -18.70
N LYS A 212 -0.58 -6.03 -19.86
CA LYS A 212 0.35 -7.15 -20.05
C LYS A 212 1.79 -6.66 -20.01
N LEU A 213 2.64 -7.42 -19.33
CA LEU A 213 4.05 -7.11 -19.14
C LEU A 213 4.92 -8.02 -19.98
N ASP A 214 5.03 -9.29 -19.58
CA ASP A 214 5.73 -10.32 -20.33
C ASP A 214 5.19 -11.71 -19.98
N GLY A 215 5.08 -12.58 -21.00
CA GLY A 215 4.56 -13.93 -20.85
C GLY A 215 3.19 -13.97 -20.16
N ARG A 216 3.19 -14.44 -18.91
CA ARG A 216 1.98 -14.61 -18.06
C ARG A 216 1.84 -13.55 -16.98
N TRP A 217 2.60 -12.47 -17.07
CA TRP A 217 2.60 -11.37 -16.13
C TRP A 217 1.78 -10.17 -16.63
N TYR A 218 1.04 -9.58 -15.70
CA TYR A 218 0.28 -8.36 -15.89
C TYR A 218 0.57 -7.40 -14.74
N ALA A 219 0.55 -6.10 -15.00
CA ALA A 219 0.32 -5.09 -13.97
C ALA A 219 -1.19 -4.92 -13.82
N TYR A 220 -1.66 -4.68 -12.60
CA TYR A 220 -3.06 -4.35 -12.34
C TYR A 220 -3.17 -3.10 -11.48
N ASP A 221 -4.34 -2.49 -11.62
CA ASP A 221 -4.76 -1.36 -10.85
C ASP A 221 -6.25 -1.48 -10.52
N GLU A 222 -6.57 -1.60 -9.24
CA GLU A 222 -7.93 -1.71 -8.71
C GLU A 222 -8.46 -0.31 -8.42
N GLY A 223 -9.47 0.12 -9.17
CA GLY A 223 -10.08 1.44 -8.99
C GLY A 223 -10.76 1.61 -7.63
N PRO A 224 -11.03 2.86 -7.19
CA PRO A 224 -11.71 3.13 -5.91
C PRO A 224 -13.10 2.48 -5.87
N SER A 225 -13.27 1.41 -5.10
CA SER A 225 -14.55 0.71 -4.92
C SER A 225 -15.63 1.47 -4.11
#